data_AF-A0A842REH2-F1
#
_entry.id   AF-A0A842REH2-F1
#
_cell.length_a   1.000
_cell.length_b   1.000
_cell.length_c   1.000
_cell.angle_alpha   90.00
_cell.angle_beta   90.00
_cell.angle_gamma   90.00
#
_symmetry.space_group_name_H-M   'P 1'
#
loop_
_entity.id
_entity.type
_entity.pdbx_description
1 polymer ?
#
loop_
_entity_poly.entity_id
_entity_poly.type
_entity_poly.pdbx_seq_one_letter_code
_entity_poly.pdbx_strand_id
1 'polypeptide(L)'
;MAVLSGMEITAGVVTIIPMIIGYSMSIITLIRYFQKKKILLLLSSIIFFSLVSIWIGITIVFLAAAFGLLPPSNTTYVFSYSWAPVVLGITWNYVTASLFKKRSWLKYVILGFFVILGALYLYFIYIAKDFTVTTFPDSIYKDSSMGTASSIIIYIFVVSILLFIAPVYLWVGSKTNKKLIKFKSFIIAAGAFLFGIVIIVDATIPLEQIIIVIIIRLVLLVSLVCLFLGYITPRMIVDKLEAEPKQEGALDDEQKETGEPVSGENDY
;
A
#
# COMPACT_ATOMS: atom_id res chain seq x y z
N MET A 1 3.06 -5.75 37.48
CA MET A 1 3.81 -5.73 36.21
C MET A 1 3.33 -6.90 35.38
N ALA A 2 2.87 -6.66 34.15
CA ALA A 2 2.59 -7.74 33.23
C ALA A 2 3.94 -8.35 32.80
N VAL A 3 4.10 -9.65 33.00
CA VAL A 3 5.27 -10.38 32.48
C VAL A 3 4.90 -10.80 31.06
N LEU A 4 5.47 -10.12 30.06
CA LEU A 4 5.27 -10.48 28.66
C LEU A 4 5.88 -11.87 28.39
N SER A 5 5.09 -12.76 27.81
CA SER A 5 5.59 -14.04 27.32
C SER A 5 6.54 -13.85 26.12
N GLY A 6 7.42 -14.84 25.87
CA GLY A 6 8.31 -14.79 24.71
C GLY A 6 7.57 -14.67 23.36
N MET A 7 6.37 -15.24 23.27
CA MET A 7 5.51 -15.13 22.09
C MET A 7 4.96 -13.70 21.91
N GLU A 8 4.55 -13.05 22.99
CA GLU A 8 4.07 -11.67 22.98
C GLU A 8 5.18 -10.69 22.57
N ILE A 9 6.40 -10.90 23.06
CA ILE A 9 7.57 -10.11 22.66
C ILE A 9 7.81 -10.26 21.15
N THR A 10 7.78 -11.49 20.65
CA THR A 10 8.00 -11.77 19.22
C THR A 10 6.91 -11.11 18.37
N ALA A 11 5.64 -11.25 18.75
CA ALA A 11 4.51 -10.63 18.05
C ALA A 11 4.63 -9.09 18.03
N GLY A 12 4.98 -8.48 19.16
CA GLY A 12 5.20 -7.04 19.29
C GLY A 12 6.32 -6.54 18.36
N VAL A 13 7.49 -7.17 18.41
CA VAL A 13 8.65 -6.80 17.58
C VAL A 13 8.33 -6.94 16.09
N VAL A 14 7.70 -8.05 15.68
CA VAL A 14 7.32 -8.29 14.28
C VAL A 14 6.27 -7.26 13.81
N THR A 15 5.48 -6.69 14.72
CA THR A 15 4.51 -5.61 14.40
C THR A 15 5.21 -4.26 14.19
N ILE A 16 6.24 -3.98 14.99
CA ILE A 16 6.99 -2.71 14.93
C ILE A 16 7.77 -2.56 13.62
N ILE A 17 8.38 -3.64 13.12
CA ILE A 17 9.22 -3.62 11.92
C ILE A 17 8.51 -2.99 10.69
N PRO A 18 7.33 -3.47 10.25
CA PRO A 18 6.63 -2.88 9.11
C PRO A 18 6.20 -1.43 9.37
N MET A 19 5.88 -1.06 10.63
CA MET A 19 5.59 0.32 10.99
C MET A 19 6.80 1.24 10.82
N ILE A 20 7.96 0.86 11.34
CA ILE A 20 9.20 1.65 11.20
C ILE A 20 9.53 1.84 9.72
N ILE A 21 9.46 0.77 8.93
CA ILE A 21 9.78 0.82 7.49
C ILE A 21 8.78 1.71 6.76
N GLY A 22 7.47 1.56 7.02
CA GLY A 22 6.46 2.39 6.38
C GLY A 22 6.49 3.86 6.75
N TYR A 23 6.72 4.20 8.03
CA TYR A 23 6.92 5.59 8.42
C TYR A 23 8.20 6.18 7.84
N SER A 24 9.28 5.40 7.78
CA SER A 24 10.52 5.83 7.09
C SER A 24 10.26 6.15 5.62
N MET A 25 9.56 5.26 4.90
CA MET A 25 9.15 5.48 3.51
C MET A 25 8.24 6.73 3.36
N SER A 26 7.33 6.93 4.30
CA SER A 26 6.42 8.08 4.32
C SER A 26 7.18 9.39 4.48
N ILE A 27 8.13 9.44 5.42
CA ILE A 27 8.99 10.60 5.68
C ILE A 27 9.89 10.89 4.47
N ILE A 28 10.53 9.87 3.89
CA ILE A 28 11.37 10.03 2.69
C ILE A 28 10.55 10.64 1.54
N THR A 29 9.32 10.16 1.34
CA THR A 29 8.42 10.67 0.29
C THR A 29 7.99 12.11 0.59
N LEU A 30 7.74 12.44 1.86
CA LEU A 30 7.40 13.79 2.31
C LEU A 30 8.54 14.79 2.10
N ILE A 31 9.78 14.41 2.44
CA ILE A 31 10.98 15.22 2.20
C ILE A 31 11.11 15.52 0.70
N ARG A 32 10.91 14.50 -0.15
CA ARG A 32 10.91 14.67 -1.61
C ARG A 32 9.78 15.57 -2.10
N TYR A 33 8.63 15.56 -1.44
CA TYR A 33 7.56 16.53 -1.71
C TYR A 33 8.03 17.95 -1.43
N PHE A 34 8.69 18.22 -0.29
CA PHE A 34 9.21 19.56 -0.01
C PHE A 34 10.24 20.03 -1.05
N GLN A 35 11.03 19.12 -1.60
CA GLN A 35 12.01 19.41 -2.65
C GLN A 35 11.37 19.66 -4.03
N LYS A 36 10.39 18.83 -4.44
CA LYS A 36 9.84 18.84 -5.82
C LYS A 36 8.47 19.53 -5.95
N LYS A 37 7.80 19.79 -4.82
CA LYS A 37 6.45 20.35 -4.70
C LYS A 37 5.38 19.66 -5.55
N LYS A 38 5.55 18.35 -5.82
CA LYS A 38 4.58 17.55 -6.60
C LYS A 38 3.52 16.96 -5.67
N ILE A 39 2.26 17.34 -5.86
CA ILE A 39 1.12 16.87 -5.03
C ILE A 39 1.05 15.35 -4.89
N LEU A 40 1.40 14.60 -5.95
CA LEU A 40 1.42 13.13 -5.91
C LEU A 40 2.33 12.59 -4.80
N LEU A 41 3.49 13.23 -4.55
CA LEU A 41 4.41 12.80 -3.48
C LEU A 41 3.81 13.03 -2.09
N LEU A 42 3.07 14.13 -1.91
CA LEU A 42 2.35 14.39 -0.66
C LEU A 42 1.28 13.32 -0.43
N LEU A 43 0.46 13.04 -1.45
CA LEU A 43 -0.61 12.03 -1.37
C LEU A 43 -0.04 10.62 -1.13
N SER A 44 1.05 10.26 -1.79
CA SER A 44 1.73 8.98 -1.55
C SER A 44 2.27 8.88 -0.11
N SER A 45 2.87 9.94 0.42
CA SER A 45 3.34 9.98 1.81
C SER A 45 2.19 9.76 2.79
N ILE A 46 1.06 10.44 2.57
CA ILE A 46 -0.15 10.28 3.38
C ILE A 46 -0.68 8.83 3.29
N ILE A 47 -0.69 8.22 2.11
CA ILE A 47 -1.09 6.82 1.93
C ILE A 47 -0.18 5.90 2.75
N PHE A 48 1.14 6.06 2.67
CA PHE A 48 2.07 5.21 3.42
C PHE A 48 1.91 5.37 4.94
N PHE A 49 1.73 6.60 5.43
CA PHE A 49 1.43 6.85 6.84
C PHE A 49 0.18 6.08 7.27
N SER A 50 -0.89 6.19 6.49
CA SER A 50 -2.16 5.57 6.83
C SER A 50 -2.14 4.04 6.72
N LEU A 51 -1.45 3.47 5.72
CA LEU A 51 -1.39 2.02 5.54
C LEU A 51 -0.74 1.31 6.73
N VAL A 52 0.33 1.89 7.31
CA VAL A 52 1.00 1.26 8.45
C VAL A 52 0.38 1.61 9.80
N SER A 53 -0.45 2.67 9.86
CA SER A 53 -1.17 3.04 11.08
C SER A 53 -2.18 1.99 11.54
N ILE A 54 -2.55 1.02 10.72
CA ILE A 54 -3.42 -0.09 11.15
C ILE A 54 -2.81 -0.94 12.27
N TRP A 55 -1.49 -0.93 12.41
CA TRP A 55 -0.76 -1.68 13.44
C TRP A 55 -0.38 -0.83 14.67
N ILE A 56 -0.72 0.47 14.68
CA ILE A 56 -0.29 1.38 15.76
C ILE A 56 -0.92 1.00 17.11
N GLY A 57 -2.15 0.47 17.12
CA GLY A 57 -2.82 0.02 18.34
C GLY A 57 -2.02 -1.08 19.06
N ILE A 58 -1.76 -2.19 18.35
CA ILE A 58 -0.96 -3.31 18.87
C ILE A 58 0.44 -2.85 19.30
N THR A 59 1.05 -1.94 18.53
CA THR A 59 2.38 -1.41 18.83
C THR A 59 2.40 -0.57 20.10
N ILE A 60 1.43 0.33 20.31
CA ILE A 60 1.36 1.15 21.52
C ILE A 60 1.15 0.26 22.76
N VAL A 61 0.31 -0.77 22.67
CA VAL A 61 0.07 -1.72 23.77
C VAL A 61 1.34 -2.49 24.12
N PHE A 62 2.02 -3.02 23.10
CA PHE A 62 3.27 -3.73 23.30
C PHE A 62 4.33 -2.84 23.96
N LEU A 63 4.49 -1.60 23.48
CA LEU A 63 5.43 -0.65 24.08
C LEU A 63 5.05 -0.30 25.51
N ALA A 64 3.76 -0.03 25.78
CA ALA A 64 3.29 0.25 27.13
C ALA A 64 3.60 -0.90 28.09
N ALA A 65 3.30 -2.15 27.68
CA ALA A 65 3.61 -3.33 28.47
C ALA A 65 5.12 -3.54 28.67
N ALA A 66 5.93 -3.35 27.63
CA ALA A 66 7.39 -3.52 27.69
C ALA A 66 8.07 -2.52 28.63
N PHE A 67 7.51 -1.32 28.78
CA PHE A 67 8.01 -0.29 29.71
C PHE A 67 7.28 -0.26 31.05
N GLY A 68 6.36 -1.21 31.30
CA GLY A 68 5.56 -1.23 32.54
C GLY A 68 4.63 -0.03 32.71
N LEU A 69 4.25 0.63 31.61
CA LEU A 69 3.33 1.76 31.58
C LEU A 69 1.87 1.27 31.63
N LEU A 70 0.97 2.17 32.01
CA LEU A 70 -0.46 1.93 31.92
C LEU A 70 -0.90 1.75 30.47
N PRO A 71 -1.92 0.90 30.20
CA PRO A 71 -2.44 0.73 28.86
C PRO A 71 -2.98 2.04 28.29
N PRO A 72 -2.91 2.24 26.97
CA PRO A 72 -3.45 3.43 26.32
C PRO A 72 -4.95 3.55 26.56
N SER A 73 -5.43 4.80 26.64
CA SER A 73 -6.86 5.08 26.78
C SER A 73 -7.67 4.58 25.57
N ASN A 74 -8.96 4.33 25.76
CA ASN A 74 -9.88 4.00 24.66
C ASN A 74 -9.86 5.07 23.55
N THR A 75 -9.69 6.34 23.91
CA THR A 75 -9.58 7.45 22.95
C THR A 75 -8.35 7.28 22.04
N THR A 76 -7.23 6.82 22.60
CA THR A 76 -6.01 6.52 21.83
C THR A 76 -6.26 5.41 20.81
N TYR A 77 -6.98 4.35 21.21
CA TYR A 77 -7.37 3.27 20.31
C TYR A 77 -8.33 3.76 19.21
N VAL A 78 -9.38 4.49 19.57
CA VAL A 78 -10.33 5.04 18.60
C VAL A 78 -9.62 5.90 17.56
N PHE A 79 -8.70 6.78 18.00
CA PHE A 79 -7.93 7.62 17.09
C PHE A 79 -7.03 6.79 16.16
N SER A 80 -6.33 5.79 16.70
CA SER A 80 -5.47 4.91 15.90
C SER A 80 -6.19 4.20 14.78
N TYR A 81 -7.39 3.68 15.07
CA TYR A 81 -8.17 2.93 14.12
C TYR A 81 -8.92 3.83 13.12
N SER A 82 -9.32 5.05 13.55
CA SER A 82 -10.09 6.01 12.74
C SER A 82 -9.25 6.76 11.72
N TRP A 83 -7.97 6.97 12.01
CA TRP A 83 -7.10 7.76 11.14
C TRP A 83 -6.99 7.15 9.72
N ALA A 84 -6.61 5.88 9.64
CA ALA A 84 -6.26 5.27 8.36
C ALA A 84 -7.44 5.25 7.36
N PRO A 85 -8.65 4.81 7.73
CA PRO A 85 -9.81 4.82 6.83
C PRO A 85 -10.17 6.23 6.34
N VAL A 86 -10.27 7.20 7.25
CA VAL A 86 -10.67 8.57 6.91
C VAL A 86 -9.65 9.21 5.96
N VAL A 87 -8.36 9.09 6.31
CA VAL A 87 -7.30 9.73 5.55
C VAL A 87 -7.08 9.06 4.20
N LEU A 88 -7.15 7.73 4.12
CA LEU A 88 -7.10 7.01 2.83
C LEU A 88 -8.31 7.36 1.95
N GLY A 89 -9.51 7.43 2.54
CA GLY A 89 -10.74 7.80 1.83
C GLY A 89 -10.67 9.22 1.25
N ILE A 90 -10.24 10.21 2.03
CA ILE A 90 -10.09 11.60 1.57
C ILE A 90 -9.00 11.70 0.49
N THR A 91 -7.83 11.12 0.75
CA THR A 91 -6.69 11.15 -0.17
C THR A 91 -7.07 10.55 -1.51
N TRP A 92 -7.79 9.42 -1.50
CA TRP A 92 -8.18 8.74 -2.72
C TRP A 92 -9.34 9.41 -3.45
N ASN A 93 -10.30 10.00 -2.73
CA ASN A 93 -11.29 10.89 -3.34
C ASN A 93 -10.63 12.04 -4.10
N TYR A 94 -9.59 12.64 -3.53
CA TYR A 94 -8.84 13.69 -4.20
C TYR A 94 -8.11 13.17 -5.46
N VAL A 95 -7.42 12.03 -5.37
CA VAL A 95 -6.73 11.41 -6.52
C VAL A 95 -7.72 11.09 -7.63
N THR A 96 -8.82 10.42 -7.33
CA THR A 96 -9.83 10.03 -8.32
C THR A 96 -10.53 11.24 -8.93
N ALA A 97 -10.91 12.25 -8.14
CA ALA A 97 -11.48 13.50 -8.65
C ALA A 97 -10.52 14.24 -9.61
N SER A 98 -9.21 14.15 -9.35
CA SER A 98 -8.18 14.72 -10.21
C SER A 98 -7.99 13.96 -11.53
N LEU A 99 -8.10 12.63 -11.51
CA LEU A 99 -7.94 11.77 -12.69
C LEU A 99 -9.16 11.85 -13.62
N PHE A 100 -10.38 11.90 -13.06
CA PHE A 100 -11.63 11.88 -13.83
C PHE A 100 -12.22 13.27 -14.06
N LYS A 101 -11.38 14.30 -14.25
CA LYS A 101 -11.84 15.69 -14.41
C LYS A 101 -12.98 15.88 -15.42
N LYS A 102 -12.92 15.18 -16.55
CA LYS A 102 -13.89 15.24 -17.67
C LYS A 102 -15.18 14.43 -17.46
N ARG A 103 -15.24 13.49 -16.51
CA ARG A 103 -16.43 12.68 -16.21
C ARG A 103 -16.98 13.05 -14.84
N SER A 104 -17.78 14.12 -14.79
CA SER A 104 -18.31 14.69 -13.54
C SER A 104 -19.09 13.69 -12.70
N TRP A 105 -19.95 12.87 -13.30
CA TRP A 105 -20.77 11.88 -12.59
C TRP A 105 -19.95 10.82 -11.85
N LEU A 106 -18.85 10.36 -12.44
CA LEU A 106 -18.04 9.27 -11.90
C LEU A 106 -17.35 9.68 -10.60
N LYS A 107 -17.05 10.98 -10.43
CA LYS A 107 -16.53 11.54 -9.18
C LYS A 107 -17.55 11.43 -8.05
N TYR A 108 -18.82 11.73 -8.32
CA TYR A 108 -19.88 11.67 -7.32
C TYR A 108 -20.18 10.22 -6.92
N VAL A 109 -20.10 9.27 -7.86
CA VAL A 109 -20.24 7.84 -7.55
C VAL A 109 -19.13 7.36 -6.62
N ILE A 110 -17.86 7.69 -6.94
CA ILE A 110 -16.71 7.34 -6.09
C ILE A 110 -16.82 8.00 -4.71
N LEU A 111 -17.20 9.28 -4.67
CA LEU A 111 -17.41 10.00 -3.42
C LEU A 111 -18.53 9.35 -2.58
N GLY A 112 -19.66 9.04 -3.20
CA GLY A 112 -20.78 8.35 -2.55
C GLY A 112 -20.37 6.99 -1.98
N PHE A 113 -19.61 6.20 -2.74
CA PHE A 113 -19.04 4.94 -2.25
C PHE A 113 -18.19 5.13 -0.99
N PHE A 114 -17.30 6.14 -0.97
CA PHE A 114 -16.48 6.42 0.22
C PHE A 114 -17.27 6.97 1.40
N VAL A 115 -18.30 7.78 1.14
CA VAL A 115 -19.19 8.27 2.19
C VAL A 115 -19.96 7.12 2.82
N ILE A 116 -20.51 6.20 2.01
CA ILE A 116 -21.21 5.00 2.50
C ILE A 116 -20.28 4.12 3.31
N LEU A 117 -19.09 3.81 2.78
CA LEU A 117 -18.08 3.03 3.48
C LEU A 117 -17.66 3.71 4.80
N GLY A 118 -17.50 5.04 4.81
CA GLY A 118 -17.15 5.81 6.00
C GLY A 118 -18.27 5.83 7.04
N ALA A 119 -19.53 5.94 6.59
CA ALA A 119 -20.70 5.88 7.45
C ALA A 119 -20.86 4.48 8.07
N LEU A 120 -20.68 3.42 7.28
CA LEU A 120 -20.65 2.04 7.79
C LEU A 120 -19.54 1.90 8.82
N TYR A 121 -18.33 2.35 8.50
CA TYR A 121 -17.21 2.32 9.43
C TYR A 121 -17.53 3.00 10.77
N LEU A 122 -18.06 4.23 10.75
CA LEU A 122 -18.45 4.96 11.96
C LEU A 122 -19.56 4.24 12.73
N TYR A 123 -20.56 3.70 12.05
CA TYR A 123 -21.61 2.91 12.66
C TYR A 123 -21.03 1.69 13.40
N PHE A 124 -20.13 0.95 12.76
CA PHE A 124 -19.55 -0.25 13.37
C PHE A 124 -18.63 0.05 14.55
N ILE A 125 -17.89 1.17 14.51
CA ILE A 125 -17.01 1.55 15.63
C ILE A 125 -17.78 2.16 16.78
N TYR A 126 -18.73 3.06 16.53
CA TYR A 126 -19.36 3.85 17.60
C TYR A 126 -20.72 3.32 18.07
N ILE A 127 -21.42 2.54 17.24
CA ILE A 127 -22.79 2.09 17.52
C ILE A 127 -22.84 0.58 17.71
N ALA A 128 -22.24 -0.20 16.80
CA ALA A 128 -22.30 -1.66 16.86
C ALA A 128 -21.29 -2.29 17.83
N LYS A 129 -20.20 -1.57 18.16
CA LYS A 129 -19.22 -2.02 19.14
C LYS A 129 -19.69 -1.59 20.53
N ASP A 130 -20.13 -2.54 21.33
CA ASP A 130 -20.18 -2.34 22.77
C ASP A 130 -18.74 -2.15 23.27
N PHE A 131 -18.34 -0.91 23.55
CA PHE A 131 -17.13 -0.63 24.32
C PHE A 131 -17.38 -1.06 25.76
N THR A 132 -17.48 -2.37 26.00
CA THR A 132 -17.44 -2.89 27.36
C THR A 132 -16.05 -2.61 27.91
N VAL A 133 -16.01 -1.83 28.99
CA VAL A 133 -14.79 -1.48 29.71
C VAL A 133 -14.29 -2.75 30.41
N THR A 134 -13.61 -3.62 29.68
CA THR A 134 -12.86 -4.69 30.32
C THR A 134 -11.60 -4.07 30.88
N THR A 135 -11.59 -3.89 32.20
CA THR A 135 -10.40 -3.64 33.01
C THR A 135 -9.26 -4.54 32.56
N PHE A 136 -8.15 -3.92 32.15
CA PHE A 136 -6.86 -4.54 31.82
C PHE A 136 -6.92 -5.77 30.89
N PRO A 137 -6.48 -5.68 29.63
CA PRO A 137 -6.10 -6.89 28.92
C PRO A 137 -4.86 -7.47 29.61
N ASP A 138 -5.02 -8.61 30.31
CA ASP A 138 -3.92 -9.36 30.93
C ASP A 138 -2.89 -9.87 29.92
N SER A 139 -3.18 -9.74 28.62
CA SER A 139 -2.33 -10.16 27.51
C SER A 139 -2.51 -9.23 26.31
N ILE A 140 -1.48 -9.12 25.47
CA ILE A 140 -1.61 -8.40 24.19
C ILE A 140 -2.66 -9.08 23.31
N TYR A 141 -2.94 -10.37 23.56
CA TYR A 141 -3.89 -11.21 22.84
C TYR A 141 -5.38 -10.88 23.08
N LYS A 142 -5.73 -10.42 24.29
CA LYS A 142 -7.13 -10.11 24.67
C LYS A 142 -7.68 -8.92 23.87
N ASP A 143 -6.89 -7.85 23.73
CA ASP A 143 -7.24 -6.67 22.92
C ASP A 143 -6.90 -6.86 21.43
N SER A 144 -5.99 -7.79 21.10
CA SER A 144 -5.75 -8.18 19.71
C SER A 144 -6.78 -9.16 19.17
N SER A 145 -7.86 -9.46 19.91
CA SER A 145 -8.94 -10.32 19.42
C SER A 145 -9.69 -9.59 18.30
N MET A 146 -9.11 -9.72 17.10
CA MET A 146 -9.64 -9.43 15.78
C MET A 146 -10.97 -10.17 15.49
N GLY A 147 -11.46 -10.97 16.43
CA GLY A 147 -12.77 -11.65 16.38
C GLY A 147 -13.97 -10.72 16.57
N THR A 148 -13.79 -9.46 16.95
CA THR A 148 -14.89 -8.49 16.92
C THR A 148 -15.13 -7.97 15.51
N ALA A 149 -16.36 -8.05 15.01
CA ALA A 149 -16.77 -7.60 13.67
C ALA A 149 -16.26 -6.19 13.31
N SER A 150 -16.14 -5.31 14.32
CA SER A 150 -15.60 -3.95 14.18
C SER A 150 -14.17 -3.89 13.60
N SER A 151 -13.27 -4.79 14.00
CA SER A 151 -11.87 -4.80 13.55
C SER A 151 -11.77 -5.24 12.10
N ILE A 152 -12.49 -6.31 11.74
CA ILE A 152 -12.55 -6.85 10.37
C ILE A 152 -13.03 -5.79 9.37
N ILE A 153 -13.96 -4.91 9.77
CA ILE A 153 -14.53 -3.88 8.89
C ILE A 153 -13.52 -2.79 8.53
N ILE A 154 -12.57 -2.49 9.43
CA ILE A 154 -11.45 -1.58 9.13
C ILE A 154 -10.60 -2.16 7.99
N TYR A 155 -10.28 -3.45 8.09
CA TYR A 155 -9.54 -4.16 7.06
C TYR A 155 -10.32 -4.21 5.75
N ILE A 156 -11.62 -4.55 5.78
CA ILE A 156 -12.48 -4.51 4.58
C ILE A 156 -12.48 -3.12 3.94
N PHE A 157 -12.54 -2.04 4.72
CA PHE A 157 -12.48 -0.68 4.20
C PHE A 157 -11.15 -0.38 3.51
N VAL A 158 -10.02 -0.68 4.17
CA VAL A 158 -8.67 -0.49 3.62
C VAL A 158 -8.47 -1.33 2.35
N VAL A 159 -8.93 -2.58 2.35
CA VAL A 159 -8.89 -3.46 1.18
C VAL A 159 -9.77 -2.94 0.06
N SER A 160 -10.98 -2.47 0.35
CA SER A 160 -11.87 -1.92 -0.68
C SER A 160 -11.24 -0.72 -1.38
N ILE A 161 -10.51 0.12 -0.64
CA ILE A 161 -9.70 1.20 -1.23
C ILE A 161 -8.60 0.63 -2.13
N LEU A 162 -7.79 -0.30 -1.63
CA LEU A 162 -6.64 -0.85 -2.35
C LEU A 162 -7.02 -1.64 -3.60
N LEU A 163 -8.08 -2.44 -3.53
CA LEU A 163 -8.62 -3.19 -4.65
C LEU A 163 -9.26 -2.27 -5.70
N PHE A 164 -9.70 -1.07 -5.31
CA PHE A 164 -10.13 -0.06 -6.28
C PHE A 164 -8.95 0.69 -6.90
N ILE A 165 -7.85 0.88 -6.17
CA ILE A 165 -6.62 1.52 -6.66
C ILE A 165 -5.98 0.71 -7.79
N ALA A 166 -5.82 -0.61 -7.62
CA ALA A 166 -5.14 -1.48 -8.56
C ALA A 166 -5.68 -1.38 -10.02
N PRO A 167 -6.98 -1.56 -10.29
CA PRO A 167 -7.53 -1.48 -11.64
C PRO A 167 -7.44 -0.07 -12.23
N VAL A 168 -7.57 0.99 -11.42
CA VAL A 168 -7.39 2.37 -11.89
C VAL A 168 -5.96 2.60 -12.39
N TYR A 169 -4.96 2.16 -11.63
CA TYR A 169 -3.56 2.30 -12.05
C TYR A 169 -3.23 1.45 -13.27
N LEU A 170 -3.74 0.22 -13.37
CA LEU A 170 -3.60 -0.62 -14.56
C LEU A 170 -4.25 0.04 -15.80
N TRP A 171 -5.43 0.63 -15.64
CA TRP A 171 -6.12 1.32 -16.72
C TRP A 171 -5.35 2.57 -17.19
N VAL A 172 -4.85 3.39 -16.26
CA VAL A 172 -4.01 4.55 -16.61
C VAL A 172 -2.70 4.10 -17.28
N GLY A 173 -2.10 3.03 -16.79
CA GLY A 173 -0.89 2.43 -17.36
C GLY A 173 -1.12 1.93 -18.78
N SER A 174 -2.20 1.19 -19.05
CA SER A 174 -2.46 0.62 -20.38
C SER A 174 -2.69 1.66 -21.47
N LYS A 175 -3.16 2.86 -21.10
CA LYS A 175 -3.42 3.98 -22.03
C LYS A 175 -2.19 4.80 -22.40
N THR A 176 -1.04 4.59 -21.75
CA THR A 176 0.19 5.34 -22.05
C THR A 176 1.09 4.56 -23.01
N ASN A 177 1.86 5.24 -23.87
CA ASN A 177 2.88 4.59 -24.70
C ASN A 177 4.25 4.49 -24.01
N LYS A 178 4.44 5.18 -22.88
CA LYS A 178 5.73 5.23 -22.18
C LYS A 178 5.93 3.98 -21.32
N LYS A 179 6.93 3.14 -21.65
CA LYS A 179 7.26 1.90 -20.92
C LYS A 179 7.40 2.12 -19.41
N LEU A 180 8.10 3.18 -18.99
CA LEU A 180 8.25 3.53 -17.58
C LEU A 180 6.91 3.74 -16.85
N ILE A 181 5.94 4.41 -17.48
CA ILE A 181 4.65 4.67 -16.84
C ILE A 181 3.86 3.36 -16.74
N LYS A 182 3.91 2.50 -17.76
CA LYS A 182 3.31 1.14 -17.71
C LYS A 182 3.88 0.32 -16.55
N PHE A 183 5.20 0.28 -16.44
CA PHE A 183 5.89 -0.48 -15.40
C PHE A 183 5.55 0.02 -13.99
N LYS A 184 5.57 1.34 -13.77
CA LYS A 184 5.16 1.94 -12.49
C LYS A 184 3.72 1.63 -12.13
N SER A 185 2.80 1.80 -13.08
CA SER A 185 1.38 1.48 -12.89
C SER A 185 1.19 0.01 -12.53
N PHE A 186 1.91 -0.90 -13.19
CA PHE A 186 1.87 -2.33 -12.89
C PHE A 186 2.37 -2.63 -11.49
N ILE A 187 3.53 -2.09 -11.09
CA ILE A 187 4.09 -2.28 -9.74
C ILE A 187 3.15 -1.75 -8.66
N ILE A 188 2.59 -0.56 -8.85
CA ILE A 188 1.63 0.03 -7.88
C ILE A 188 0.40 -0.88 -7.77
N ALA A 189 -0.15 -1.34 -8.89
CA ALA A 189 -1.31 -2.21 -8.88
C ALA A 189 -1.03 -3.56 -8.24
N ALA A 190 0.09 -4.19 -8.55
CA ALA A 190 0.51 -5.46 -7.96
C ALA A 190 0.73 -5.31 -6.44
N GLY A 191 1.42 -4.24 -6.01
CA GLY A 191 1.61 -3.92 -4.60
C GLY A 191 0.30 -3.67 -3.87
N ALA A 192 -0.62 -2.88 -4.44
CA ALA A 192 -1.92 -2.59 -3.84
C ALA A 192 -2.80 -3.84 -3.73
N PHE A 193 -2.83 -4.67 -4.78
CA PHE A 193 -3.60 -5.91 -4.81
C PHE A 193 -3.07 -6.93 -3.80
N LEU A 194 -1.75 -7.12 -3.78
CA LEU A 194 -1.10 -8.02 -2.83
C LEU A 194 -1.30 -7.54 -1.39
N PHE A 195 -1.11 -6.25 -1.11
CA PHE A 195 -1.36 -5.70 0.23
C PHE A 195 -2.82 -5.89 0.64
N GLY A 196 -3.77 -5.62 -0.27
CA GLY A 196 -5.19 -5.77 -0.01
C GLY A 196 -5.59 -7.20 0.35
N ILE A 197 -5.11 -8.21 -0.37
CA ILE A 197 -5.44 -9.60 -0.02
C ILE A 197 -4.77 -10.01 1.28
N VAL A 198 -3.47 -9.74 1.41
CA VAL A 198 -2.66 -10.26 2.51
C VAL A 198 -3.06 -9.59 3.83
N ILE A 199 -3.54 -8.34 3.82
CA ILE A 199 -3.97 -7.68 5.05
C ILE A 199 -5.27 -8.26 5.62
N ILE A 200 -6.17 -8.80 4.78
CA ILE A 200 -7.31 -9.59 5.28
C ILE A 200 -6.81 -10.85 5.95
N VAL A 201 -5.84 -11.53 5.32
CA VAL A 201 -5.27 -12.75 5.89
C VAL A 201 -4.60 -12.43 7.23
N ASP A 202 -3.78 -11.38 7.33
CA ASP A 202 -3.19 -10.87 8.58
C ASP A 202 -4.25 -10.62 9.65
N ALA A 203 -5.39 -10.03 9.27
CA ALA A 203 -6.49 -9.74 10.17
C ALA A 203 -7.27 -10.96 10.66
N THR A 204 -7.18 -12.10 9.97
CA THR A 204 -7.91 -13.32 10.31
C THR A 204 -7.07 -14.34 11.09
N ILE A 205 -5.76 -14.16 11.15
CA ILE A 205 -4.88 -15.14 11.77
C ILE A 205 -4.66 -14.80 13.26
N PRO A 206 -4.91 -15.76 14.17
CA PRO A 206 -4.60 -15.58 15.58
C PRO A 206 -3.11 -15.27 15.77
N LEU A 207 -2.79 -14.29 16.61
CA LEU A 207 -1.39 -13.91 16.90
C LEU A 207 -0.58 -15.05 17.56
N GLU A 208 -1.24 -16.08 18.10
CA GLU A 208 -0.64 -17.31 18.62
C GLU A 208 0.12 -18.08 17.53
N GLN A 209 -0.30 -17.96 16.26
CA GLN A 209 0.34 -18.63 15.12
C GLN A 209 1.53 -17.81 14.60
N ILE A 210 2.51 -17.57 15.46
CA ILE A 210 3.58 -16.58 15.24
C ILE A 210 4.38 -16.78 13.94
N ILE A 211 4.62 -18.03 13.54
CA ILE A 211 5.35 -18.34 12.30
C ILE A 211 4.57 -17.84 11.08
N ILE A 212 3.25 -18.08 11.06
CA ILE A 212 2.39 -17.66 9.95
C ILE A 212 2.25 -16.13 9.93
N VAL A 213 2.11 -15.51 11.11
CA VAL A 213 2.10 -14.05 11.27
C VAL A 213 3.37 -13.42 10.71
N ILE A 214 4.55 -13.99 10.98
CA ILE A 214 5.82 -13.52 10.43
C ILE A 214 5.81 -13.57 8.89
N ILE A 215 5.42 -14.71 8.32
CA ILE A 215 5.38 -14.89 6.85
C ILE A 215 4.47 -13.85 6.21
N ILE A 216 3.25 -13.69 6.74
CA ILE A 216 2.26 -12.74 6.21
C ILE A 216 2.77 -11.30 6.29
N ARG A 217 3.38 -10.92 7.40
CA ARG A 217 3.92 -9.57 7.58
C ARG A 217 5.14 -9.29 6.71
N LEU A 218 5.94 -10.31 6.39
CA LEU A 218 6.99 -10.19 5.37
C LEU A 218 6.40 -9.97 3.98
N VAL A 219 5.32 -10.69 3.62
CA VAL A 219 4.63 -10.47 2.33
C VAL A 219 4.01 -9.07 2.27
N LEU A 220 3.41 -8.59 3.38
CA LEU A 220 2.93 -7.21 3.48
C LEU A 220 4.04 -6.20 3.31
N LEU A 221 5.20 -6.45 3.91
CA LEU A 221 6.37 -5.60 3.76
C LEU A 221 6.83 -5.53 2.29
N VAL A 222 6.89 -6.67 1.60
CA VAL A 222 7.21 -6.72 0.17
C VAL A 222 6.19 -5.93 -0.64
N SER A 223 4.90 -6.06 -0.35
CA SER A 223 3.86 -5.30 -1.05
C SER A 223 3.97 -3.78 -0.81
N LEU A 224 4.34 -3.36 0.41
CA LEU A 224 4.60 -1.96 0.76
C LEU A 224 5.82 -1.41 0.02
N VAL A 225 6.90 -2.20 -0.08
CA VAL A 225 8.10 -1.86 -0.86
C VAL A 225 7.74 -1.72 -2.34
N CYS A 226 6.93 -2.62 -2.90
CA CYS A 226 6.45 -2.51 -4.28
C CYS A 226 5.69 -1.20 -4.50
N LEU A 227 4.73 -0.87 -3.63
CA LEU A 227 4.01 0.41 -3.70
C LEU A 227 5.00 1.59 -3.68
N PHE A 228 5.95 1.59 -2.73
CA PHE A 228 6.97 2.62 -2.61
C PHE A 228 7.80 2.78 -3.88
N LEU A 229 8.35 1.69 -4.41
CA LEU A 229 9.10 1.70 -5.66
C LEU A 229 8.25 2.24 -6.82
N GLY A 230 7.00 1.84 -6.93
CA GLY A 230 6.08 2.35 -7.95
C GLY A 230 5.96 3.88 -7.96
N TYR A 231 5.85 4.49 -6.78
CA TYR A 231 5.78 5.96 -6.65
C TYR A 231 7.12 6.67 -6.80
N ILE A 232 8.22 6.07 -6.32
CA ILE A 232 9.51 6.75 -6.19
C ILE A 232 10.48 6.51 -7.35
N THR A 233 10.38 5.41 -8.10
CA THR A 233 11.37 5.01 -9.11
C THR A 233 11.66 6.17 -10.08
N PRO A 234 12.87 6.75 -10.08
CA PRO A 234 13.24 7.83 -10.99
C PRO A 234 13.35 7.30 -12.43
N ARG A 235 13.34 8.20 -13.43
CA ARG A 235 13.47 7.83 -14.86
C ARG A 235 14.75 7.03 -15.17
N MET A 236 15.81 7.24 -14.38
CA MET A 236 17.17 6.76 -14.64
C MET A 236 17.37 5.23 -14.74
N ILE A 237 16.54 4.40 -14.10
CA ILE A 237 16.68 2.92 -14.20
C ILE A 237 16.14 2.42 -15.54
N VAL A 238 15.11 3.08 -16.07
CA VAL A 238 14.52 2.72 -17.37
C VAL A 238 15.34 3.29 -18.52
N ASP A 239 15.94 4.46 -18.34
CA ASP A 239 16.87 5.00 -19.35
C ASP A 239 18.07 4.06 -19.57
N LYS A 240 18.50 3.29 -18.54
CA LYS A 240 19.52 2.23 -18.70
C LYS A 240 18.99 0.96 -19.39
N LEU A 241 17.74 0.59 -19.16
CA LEU A 241 17.08 -0.55 -19.83
C LEU A 241 16.64 -0.24 -21.27
N GLU A 242 16.49 1.05 -21.61
CA GLU A 242 16.23 1.53 -22.97
C GLU A 242 17.52 1.86 -23.73
N ALA A 243 18.65 2.01 -23.03
CA ALA A 243 19.97 2.23 -23.59
C ALA A 243 20.72 0.92 -23.94
N GLU A 244 20.20 -0.25 -23.61
CA GLU A 244 20.65 -1.50 -24.24
C GLU A 244 20.11 -1.52 -25.67
N PRO A 245 20.95 -1.26 -26.68
CA PRO A 245 20.49 -1.21 -28.05
C PRO A 245 20.13 -2.63 -28.48
N LYS A 246 19.17 -2.70 -29.39
CA LYS A 246 18.96 -3.82 -30.31
C LYS A 246 20.28 -4.14 -31.04
N GLN A 247 21.21 -4.87 -30.43
CA GLN A 247 22.42 -5.36 -31.10
C GLN A 247 22.21 -6.69 -31.82
N GLU A 248 21.04 -7.33 -31.66
CA GLU A 248 20.73 -8.58 -32.37
C GLU A 248 20.09 -8.39 -33.76
N GLY A 249 19.90 -7.17 -34.24
CA GLY A 249 19.24 -6.90 -35.53
C GLY A 249 20.12 -6.32 -36.64
N ALA A 250 21.40 -6.05 -36.37
CA ALA A 250 22.29 -5.34 -37.30
C ALA A 250 23.38 -6.22 -37.93
N LEU A 251 23.43 -7.51 -37.61
CA LEU A 251 24.39 -8.45 -38.20
C LEU A 251 23.84 -9.23 -39.41
N ASP A 252 22.54 -9.15 -39.70
CA ASP A 252 21.93 -9.86 -40.83
C ASP A 252 21.84 -9.03 -42.13
N ASP A 253 21.98 -7.70 -42.05
CA ASP A 253 21.89 -6.83 -43.25
C ASP A 253 23.26 -6.54 -43.90
N GLU A 254 24.38 -6.86 -43.23
CA GLU A 254 25.73 -6.62 -43.78
C GLU A 254 26.26 -7.77 -44.68
N GLN A 255 25.46 -8.83 -44.92
CA GLN A 255 25.81 -9.90 -45.87
C GLN A 255 25.12 -9.79 -47.24
N LYS A 256 24.36 -8.73 -47.52
CA LYS A 256 23.68 -8.56 -48.83
C LYS A 256 24.32 -7.56 -49.80
N GLU A 257 25.41 -6.88 -49.45
CA GLU A 257 26.01 -5.82 -50.30
C GLU A 257 27.33 -6.19 -51.01
N THR A 258 27.68 -7.48 -51.11
CA THR A 258 28.77 -7.90 -52.00
C THR A 258 28.30 -8.97 -52.98
N GLY A 259 27.80 -8.53 -54.13
CA GLY A 259 27.35 -9.41 -55.21
C GLY A 259 27.08 -8.65 -56.52
N GLU A 260 28.16 -8.10 -57.09
CA GLU A 260 28.43 -7.76 -58.50
C GLU A 260 27.34 -7.14 -59.41
N PRO A 261 27.65 -6.01 -60.08
CA PRO A 261 26.85 -5.51 -61.20
C PRO A 261 27.16 -6.32 -62.48
N VAL A 262 26.15 -7.01 -63.03
CA VAL A 262 26.22 -7.58 -64.38
C VAL A 262 26.19 -6.45 -65.40
N SER A 263 27.32 -6.27 -66.06
CA SER A 263 27.52 -5.40 -67.21
C SER A 263 26.71 -5.87 -68.42
N GLY A 264 25.94 -4.93 -68.99
CA GLY A 264 25.77 -4.66 -70.41
C GLY A 264 25.48 -5.80 -71.39
N GLU A 265 24.38 -5.65 -72.14
CA GLU A 265 24.46 -5.66 -73.60
C GLU A 265 23.25 -4.94 -74.21
N ASN A 266 23.54 -3.99 -75.10
CA ASN A 266 22.60 -3.41 -76.05
C ASN A 266 22.32 -4.43 -77.16
N ASP A 267 21.10 -4.42 -77.70
CA ASP A 267 20.84 -4.09 -79.12
C ASP A 267 19.46 -4.59 -79.58
N TYR A 268 18.79 -3.70 -80.33
CA TYR A 268 17.54 -3.82 -81.13
C TYR A 268 16.18 -3.72 -80.42
#